data_AF-A0A961AZ23-F1
#
_entry.id   AF-A0A961AZ23-F1
#
_cell.length_a   1.000
_cell.length_b   1.000
_cell.length_c   1.000
_cell.angle_alpha   90.00
_cell.angle_beta   90.00
_cell.angle_gamma   90.00
#
_symmetry.space_group_name_H-M   'P 1'
#
loop_
_entity.id
_entity.type
_entity.pdbx_description
1 polymer ?
#
loop_
_entity_poly.entity_id
_entity_poly.type
_entity_poly.pdbx_seq_one_letter_code
_entity_poly.pdbx_strand_id
1 'polypeptide(L)'
;PRGIVAAAVSAIFAMKLAALGGDAGAEAAKLAPLTYSVIVGTVAFYGLLAAPLARRLGLAVKNPQGILFAGIRPWVVEAAAAVQREGFRVLLLDSNYHATRKARMAGLPAVTANVLSDFVTEDLDLAG
;
A
#
# COMPACT_ATOMS: atom_id res chain seq x y z
N PRO A 1 -7.56 12.59 4.78
CA PRO A 1 -7.87 13.87 5.48
C PRO A 1 -9.10 13.88 6.42
N ARG A 2 -9.80 12.76 6.68
CA ARG A 2 -11.10 12.78 7.41
C ARG A 2 -11.00 13.16 8.91
N GLY A 3 -9.94 12.75 9.61
CA GLY A 3 -9.75 13.07 11.04
C GLY A 3 -9.41 14.54 11.32
N ILE A 4 -8.65 15.17 10.41
CA ILE A 4 -8.25 16.59 10.53
C ILE A 4 -9.49 17.50 10.45
N VAL A 5 -10.42 17.19 9.54
CA VAL A 5 -11.68 17.93 9.41
C VAL A 5 -12.56 17.77 10.65
N ALA A 6 -12.67 16.55 11.20
CA ALA A 6 -13.45 16.30 12.41
C ALA A 6 -12.92 17.06 13.64
N ALA A 7 -11.60 17.09 13.82
CA ALA A 7 -10.97 17.85 14.89
C ALA A 7 -11.21 19.37 14.76
N ALA A 8 -11.08 19.92 13.54
CA ALA A 8 -11.30 21.33 13.28
C ALA A 8 -12.76 21.75 13.52
N VAL A 9 -13.72 20.98 13.02
CA VAL A 9 -15.15 21.24 13.21
C VAL A 9 -15.54 21.14 14.69
N SER A 10 -15.02 20.13 15.39
CA SER A 10 -15.26 19.95 16.83
C SER A 10 -14.76 21.13 17.67
N ALA A 11 -13.57 21.66 17.36
CA ALA A 11 -13.02 22.83 18.05
C ALA A 11 -13.86 24.10 17.82
N ILE A 12 -14.30 24.34 16.58
CA ILE A 12 -15.18 25.48 16.25
C ILE A 12 -16.53 25.34 16.95
N PHE A 13 -17.09 24.13 16.97
CA PHE A 13 -18.36 23.85 17.63
C PHE A 13 -18.26 24.02 19.15
N ALA A 14 -17.17 23.57 19.77
CA ALA A 14 -16.88 23.79 21.19
C ALA A 14 -16.82 25.28 21.54
N MET A 15 -16.14 26.11 20.75
CA MET A 15 -16.09 27.55 20.98
C MET A 15 -17.48 28.20 20.89
N LYS A 16 -18.30 27.81 19.90
CA LYS A 16 -19.66 28.32 19.76
C LYS A 16 -20.58 27.90 20.90
N LEU A 17 -20.46 26.64 21.35
CA LEU A 17 -21.28 26.10 22.45
C LEU A 17 -20.90 26.73 23.79
N ALA A 18 -19.61 26.98 24.04
CA ALA A 18 -19.15 27.71 25.21
C ALA A 18 -19.72 29.15 25.25
N ALA A 19 -19.83 29.81 24.10
CA ALA A 19 -20.38 31.17 23.98
C ALA A 19 -21.90 31.24 24.22
N LEU A 20 -22.64 30.15 23.98
CA LEU A 20 -24.09 30.08 24.20
C LEU A 20 -24.46 29.86 25.69
N GLY A 21 -23.50 29.44 26.52
CA GLY A 21 -23.70 29.24 27.96
C GLY A 21 -24.58 28.03 28.33
N GLY A 22 -25.03 27.99 29.58
CA GLY A 22 -25.79 26.86 30.14
C GLY A 22 -24.96 25.61 30.42
N ASP A 23 -25.61 24.53 30.83
CA ASP A 23 -24.95 23.27 31.22
C ASP A 23 -24.12 22.67 30.07
N ALA A 24 -24.60 22.81 28.82
CA ALA A 24 -23.90 22.35 27.62
C ALA A 24 -22.64 23.19 27.31
N GLY A 25 -22.65 24.49 27.63
CA GLY A 25 -21.47 25.36 27.48
C GLY A 25 -20.33 25.00 28.43
N ALA A 26 -20.66 24.55 29.65
CA ALA A 26 -19.68 24.08 30.63
C ALA A 26 -18.94 22.80 30.17
N GLU A 27 -19.60 21.97 29.36
CA GLU A 27 -19.02 20.74 28.80
C GLU A 27 -18.28 20.95 27.48
N ALA A 28 -18.43 22.10 26.84
CA ALA A 28 -17.91 22.35 25.49
C ALA A 28 -16.40 22.15 25.38
N ALA A 29 -15.64 22.47 26.44
CA ALA A 29 -14.19 22.24 26.51
C ALA A 29 -13.77 20.76 26.40
N LYS A 30 -14.69 19.81 26.68
CA LYS A 30 -14.44 18.37 26.59
C LYS A 30 -14.54 17.82 25.17
N LEU A 31 -15.22 18.53 24.26
CA LEU A 31 -15.51 18.03 22.90
C LEU A 31 -14.24 17.83 22.07
N ALA A 32 -13.31 18.78 22.08
CA ALA A 32 -12.07 18.66 21.31
C ALA A 32 -11.18 17.49 21.82
N PRO A 33 -10.87 17.39 23.14
CA PRO A 33 -10.15 16.24 23.69
C PRO A 33 -10.81 14.88 23.40
N LEU A 34 -12.14 14.80 23.48
CA LEU A 34 -12.89 13.58 23.21
C LEU A 34 -12.80 13.19 21.73
N THR A 35 -12.89 14.17 20.83
CA THR A 35 -12.71 13.96 19.38
C THR A 35 -11.31 13.44 19.07
N TYR A 36 -10.26 14.05 19.66
CA TYR A 36 -8.90 13.56 19.51
C TYR A 36 -8.72 12.15 20.09
N SER A 37 -9.34 11.85 21.23
CA SER A 37 -9.29 10.52 21.84
C SER A 37 -9.89 9.46 20.92
N VAL A 38 -11.02 9.76 20.26
CA VAL A 38 -11.63 8.86 19.27
C VAL A 38 -10.73 8.68 18.05
N ILE A 39 -10.14 9.75 17.53
CA ILE A 39 -9.21 9.67 16.38
C ILE A 39 -8.01 8.79 16.73
N VAL A 40 -7.33 9.07 17.85
CA VAL A 40 -6.17 8.30 18.29
C VAL A 40 -6.55 6.86 18.57
N GLY A 41 -7.66 6.64 19.28
CA GLY A 41 -8.14 5.29 19.61
C GLY A 41 -8.44 4.47 18.37
N THR A 42 -9.12 5.04 17.38
CA THR A 42 -9.45 4.34 16.13
C THR A 42 -8.22 4.08 15.26
N VAL A 43 -7.32 5.06 15.12
CA VAL A 43 -6.06 4.87 14.37
C VAL A 43 -5.17 3.83 15.05
N ALA A 44 -5.03 3.89 16.38
CA ALA A 44 -4.27 2.90 17.13
C ALA A 44 -4.89 1.50 17.03
N PHE A 45 -6.21 1.39 17.20
CA PHE A 45 -6.93 0.13 17.08
C PHE A 45 -6.73 -0.50 15.70
N TYR A 46 -7.02 0.24 14.62
CA TYR A 46 -6.85 -0.28 13.27
C TYR A 46 -5.39 -0.52 12.92
N GLY A 47 -4.48 0.38 13.28
CA GLY A 47 -3.05 0.25 12.98
C GLY A 47 -2.42 -0.97 13.68
N LEU A 48 -2.71 -1.16 14.97
CA LEU A 48 -2.18 -2.28 15.75
C LEU A 48 -2.82 -3.62 15.36
N LEU A 49 -4.11 -3.64 15.01
CA LEU A 49 -4.80 -4.88 14.64
C LEU A 49 -4.62 -5.26 13.17
N ALA A 50 -4.39 -4.31 12.27
CA ALA A 50 -4.29 -4.60 10.83
C ALA A 50 -3.17 -5.59 10.52
N ALA A 51 -1.95 -5.37 11.00
CA ALA A 51 -0.81 -6.24 10.71
C ALA A 51 -0.94 -7.68 11.25
N PRO A 52 -1.30 -7.93 12.52
CA PRO A 52 -1.49 -9.29 13.01
C PRO A 52 -2.71 -9.97 12.38
N LEU A 53 -3.80 -9.24 12.14
CA LEU A 53 -5.00 -9.80 11.51
C LEU A 53 -4.74 -10.17 10.04
N ALA A 54 -4.08 -9.29 9.28
CA ALA A 54 -3.67 -9.57 7.90
C ALA A 54 -2.76 -10.80 7.82
N ARG A 55 -1.82 -10.97 8.76
CA ARG A 55 -0.98 -12.18 8.84
C ARG A 55 -1.77 -13.43 9.20
N ARG A 56 -2.71 -13.35 10.16
CA ARG A 56 -3.57 -14.49 10.54
C ARG A 56 -4.48 -14.95 9.41
N LEU A 57 -4.98 -14.02 8.60
CA LEU A 57 -5.84 -14.30 7.46
C LEU A 57 -5.06 -14.70 6.20
N GLY A 58 -3.73 -14.76 6.26
CA GLY A 58 -2.89 -15.08 5.09
C GLY A 58 -2.86 -13.99 4.01
N LEU A 59 -3.35 -12.79 4.32
CA LEU A 59 -3.38 -11.64 3.40
C LEU A 59 -2.04 -10.90 3.34
N ALA A 60 -1.25 -10.98 4.41
CA ALA A 60 0.06 -10.34 4.46
C ALA A 60 1.11 -11.23 3.78
N VAL A 61 1.69 -10.74 2.68
CA VAL A 61 2.84 -11.37 2.03
C VAL A 61 4.05 -11.27 2.95
N LYS A 62 4.54 -12.42 3.43
CA LYS A 62 5.64 -12.52 4.36
C LYS A 62 6.94 -12.50 3.56
N ASN A 63 7.61 -11.35 3.50
CA ASN A 63 8.82 -11.08 2.71
C ASN A 63 8.58 -11.10 1.18
N PRO A 64 8.13 -9.96 0.61
CA PRO A 64 8.01 -9.79 -0.83
C PRO A 64 9.40 -9.75 -1.48
N GLN A 65 10.03 -10.90 -1.69
CA GLN A 65 11.32 -11.03 -2.38
C GLN A 65 11.06 -11.48 -3.82
N GLY A 66 11.09 -10.51 -4.73
CA GLY A 66 11.00 -10.72 -6.17
C GLY A 66 12.24 -10.21 -6.90
N ILE A 67 12.56 -10.82 -8.04
CA ILE A 67 13.64 -10.36 -8.92
C ILE A 67 13.05 -9.87 -10.25
N LEU A 68 13.30 -8.60 -10.58
CA LEU A 68 12.96 -8.00 -11.88
C LEU A 68 14.16 -8.11 -12.83
N PHE A 69 13.95 -8.68 -14.00
CA PHE A 69 14.93 -8.70 -15.09
C PHE A 69 14.55 -7.68 -16.16
N ALA A 70 15.30 -6.59 -16.23
CA ALA A 70 15.18 -5.57 -17.26
C ALA A 70 16.00 -5.97 -18.51
N GLY A 71 15.31 -6.22 -19.63
CA GLY A 71 15.88 -6.68 -20.89
C GLY A 71 15.97 -8.20 -20.99
N ILE A 72 15.36 -8.77 -22.03
CA ILE A 72 15.23 -10.21 -22.23
C ILE A 72 16.24 -10.66 -23.30
N ARG A 73 17.22 -11.44 -22.83
CA ARG A 73 18.19 -12.18 -23.66
C ARG A 73 18.14 -13.67 -23.32
N PRO A 74 18.65 -14.57 -24.18
CA PRO A 74 18.60 -16.01 -23.93
C PRO A 74 19.14 -16.41 -22.53
N TRP A 75 20.29 -15.88 -22.12
CA TRP A 75 20.85 -16.15 -20.79
C TRP A 75 20.00 -15.61 -19.64
N VAL A 76 19.26 -14.51 -19.86
CA VAL A 76 18.36 -13.91 -18.86
C VAL A 76 17.16 -14.81 -18.61
N VAL A 77 16.62 -15.42 -19.68
CA VAL A 77 15.54 -16.41 -19.58
C VAL A 77 16.01 -17.62 -18.77
N GLU A 78 17.22 -18.12 -19.03
CA GLU A 78 17.79 -19.25 -18.28
C GLU A 78 18.03 -18.91 -16.80
N ALA A 79 18.60 -17.73 -16.53
CA ALA A 79 18.82 -17.25 -15.17
C ALA A 79 17.50 -17.06 -14.40
N ALA A 80 16.51 -16.42 -15.04
CA ALA A 80 15.19 -16.22 -14.44
C ALA A 80 14.48 -17.55 -14.18
N ALA A 81 14.59 -18.53 -15.07
CA ALA A 81 14.06 -19.87 -14.85
C ALA A 81 14.78 -20.60 -13.70
N ALA A 82 16.08 -20.40 -13.52
CA ALA A 82 16.81 -20.95 -12.38
C ALA A 82 16.32 -20.35 -11.06
N VAL A 83 16.20 -19.02 -11.00
CA VAL A 83 15.70 -18.31 -9.81
C VAL A 83 14.25 -18.71 -9.50
N GLN A 84 13.39 -18.84 -10.51
CA GLN A 84 12.00 -19.25 -10.33
C GLN A 84 11.90 -20.67 -9.78
N ARG A 85 12.79 -21.58 -10.19
CA ARG A 85 12.87 -22.96 -9.68
C ARG A 85 13.27 -23.02 -8.20
N GLU A 86 14.06 -22.07 -7.72
CA GLU A 86 14.40 -21.92 -6.30
C GLU A 86 13.25 -21.30 -5.46
N GLY A 87 12.10 -21.02 -6.08
CA GLY A 87 10.89 -20.54 -5.39
C GLY A 87 10.78 -19.03 -5.24
N PHE A 88 11.69 -18.26 -5.84
CA PHE A 88 11.60 -16.79 -5.86
C PHE A 88 10.65 -16.31 -6.95
N ARG A 89 9.90 -15.24 -6.66
CA ARG A 89 9.09 -14.57 -7.69
C ARG A 89 10.02 -13.87 -8.66
N VAL A 90 9.80 -14.08 -9.96
CA VAL A 90 10.54 -13.39 -11.03
C VAL A 90 9.58 -12.61 -11.90
N LEU A 91 10.05 -11.54 -12.52
CA LEU A 91 9.33 -10.80 -13.55
C LEU A 91 10.33 -10.34 -14.60
N LEU A 92 10.05 -10.59 -15.88
CA LEU A 92 10.88 -10.11 -16.98
C LEU A 92 10.20 -8.93 -17.66
N LEU A 93 10.98 -7.93 -18.03
CA LEU A 93 10.46 -6.72 -18.66
C LEU A 93 11.33 -6.32 -19.85
N ASP A 94 10.70 -6.09 -21.00
CA ASP A 94 11.40 -5.65 -22.22
C ASP A 94 10.45 -4.79 -23.07
N SER A 95 10.99 -3.85 -23.84
CA SER A 95 10.20 -3.06 -24.79
C SER A 95 9.81 -3.86 -26.03
N ASN A 96 10.55 -4.93 -26.35
CA ASN A 96 10.31 -5.78 -27.51
C ASN A 96 9.31 -6.90 -27.22
N TYR A 97 8.14 -6.81 -27.85
CA TYR A 97 7.07 -7.82 -27.74
C TYR A 97 7.50 -9.25 -28.13
N HIS A 98 8.40 -9.41 -29.11
CA HIS A 98 8.85 -10.75 -29.50
C HIS A 98 9.69 -11.41 -28.40
N ALA A 99 10.48 -10.63 -27.66
CA ALA A 99 11.31 -11.13 -26.58
C ALA A 99 10.45 -11.54 -25.38
N THR A 100 9.48 -10.71 -24.98
CA THR A 100 8.53 -11.03 -23.90
C THR A 100 7.66 -12.23 -24.24
N ARG A 101 7.21 -12.35 -25.50
CA ARG A 101 6.45 -13.52 -25.96
C ARG A 101 7.27 -14.81 -25.83
N LYS A 102 8.55 -14.80 -26.18
CA LYS A 102 9.43 -15.97 -26.00
C LYS A 102 9.60 -16.35 -24.53
N ALA A 103 9.78 -15.36 -23.64
CA ALA A 103 9.85 -15.60 -22.19
C ALA A 103 8.54 -16.21 -21.64
N ARG A 104 7.38 -15.72 -22.08
CA ARG A 104 6.07 -16.29 -21.70
C ARG A 104 5.90 -17.73 -22.18
N MET A 105 6.35 -18.05 -23.40
CA MET A 105 6.34 -19.42 -23.92
C MET A 105 7.26 -20.36 -23.12
N ALA A 106 8.29 -19.82 -22.46
CA ALA A 106 9.15 -20.55 -21.54
C ALA A 106 8.57 -20.67 -20.11
N GLY A 107 7.33 -20.24 -19.88
CA GLY A 107 6.65 -20.29 -18.57
C GLY A 107 7.01 -19.15 -17.63
N LEU A 108 7.77 -18.15 -18.09
CA LEU A 108 8.18 -17.02 -17.26
C LEU A 108 7.19 -15.85 -17.38
N PRO A 109 6.80 -15.22 -16.27
CA PRO A 109 6.03 -13.98 -16.30
C PRO A 109 6.85 -12.86 -16.95
N ALA A 110 6.34 -12.30 -18.04
CA ALA A 110 6.99 -11.21 -18.76
C ALA A 110 6.01 -10.11 -19.18
N VAL A 111 6.44 -8.85 -19.13
CA VAL A 111 5.65 -7.67 -19.48
C VAL A 111 6.36 -6.86 -20.56
N THR A 112 5.60 -6.46 -21.58
CA THR A 112 6.11 -5.58 -22.64
C THR A 112 5.95 -4.14 -22.21
N ALA A 113 7.03 -3.52 -21.76
CA ALA A 113 7.04 -2.13 -21.34
C ALA A 113 8.46 -1.56 -21.40
N ASN A 114 8.59 -0.24 -21.41
CA ASN A 114 9.88 0.40 -21.23
C ASN A 114 10.17 0.51 -19.73
N VAL A 115 11.34 0.02 -19.29
CA VAL A 115 11.80 0.07 -17.90
C VAL A 115 11.75 1.50 -17.34
N LEU A 116 11.95 2.50 -18.19
CA LEU A 116 11.97 3.92 -17.83
C LEU A 116 10.60 4.62 -17.92
N SER A 117 9.52 3.90 -18.23
CA SER A 117 8.19 4.51 -18.32
C SER A 117 7.52 4.62 -16.96
N ASP A 118 6.73 5.69 -16.79
CA ASP A 118 5.93 5.91 -15.57
C ASP A 118 4.99 4.73 -15.28
N PHE A 119 4.46 4.10 -16.34
CA PHE A 119 3.64 2.87 -16.25
C PHE A 119 4.32 1.73 -15.47
N VAL A 120 5.64 1.55 -15.61
CA VAL A 120 6.37 0.48 -14.90
C VAL A 120 6.59 0.85 -13.43
N THR A 121 6.64 2.13 -13.12
CA THR A 121 6.85 2.62 -11.76
C THR A 121 5.55 2.65 -10.97
N GLU A 122 4.43 2.96 -11.61
CA GLU A 122 3.14 3.20 -10.95
C GLU A 122 2.19 2.00 -10.99
N ASP A 123 2.11 1.28 -12.11
CA ASP A 123 1.08 0.24 -12.32
C ASP A 123 1.62 -1.19 -12.22
N LEU A 124 2.93 -1.38 -12.33
CA LEU A 124 3.53 -2.70 -12.23
C LEU A 124 3.74 -3.07 -10.77
N ASP A 125 3.17 -4.21 -10.35
CA ASP A 125 3.39 -4.76 -9.02
C ASP A 125 4.83 -5.27 -8.88
N LEU A 126 5.71 -4.35 -8.45
CA LEU A 126 7.11 -4.61 -8.12
C LEU A 126 7.30 -5.05 -6.67
N ALA A 127 6.23 -5.08 -5.87
CA ALA A 127 6.29 -5.72 -4.57
C ALA A 127 6.38 -7.24 -4.80
N GLY A 128 7.52 -7.82 -4.40
CA GLY A 128 7.79 -9.26 -4.52
C GLY A 128 6.72 -10.17 -3.92
#